data_AF-A0A6A3PBU4-F1
#
_entry.id   AF-A0A6A3PBU4-F1
#
_cell.length_a   1.000
_cell.length_b   1.000
_cell.length_c   1.000
_cell.angle_alpha   90.00
_cell.angle_beta   90.00
_cell.angle_gamma   90.00
#
_symmetry.space_group_name_H-M   'P 1'
#
loop_
_entity.id
_entity.type
_entity.pdbx_description
1 polymer ?
#
loop_
_entity_poly.entity_id
_entity_poly.type
_entity_poly.pdbx_seq_one_letter_code
_entity_poly.pdbx_strand_id
1 'polypeptide(L)'
;ETFADEWALLADKGYQGLGDQKRCIHPKKGRNLSRADQQFNDEVSSDRVIVENFFGRLCTLWRVCADKYRWSEELYNDIFQISVGLTNFHIEYNPLREHNAEEYAQREHRMLAIGKEKARKRRLSQEKYRRRKQMRHRMSLDDLPRHHDADVDSDATQM
;
A
#
# COMPACT_ATOMS: atom_id res chain seq x y z
N GLU A 1 -5.78 -33.08 17.52
CA GLU A 1 -5.92 -32.58 16.13
C GLU A 1 -4.82 -33.20 15.29
N THR A 2 -5.14 -33.74 14.12
CA THR A 2 -4.22 -34.57 13.31
C THR A 2 -3.07 -33.79 12.65
N PHE A 3 -3.06 -32.46 12.73
CA PHE A 3 -2.05 -31.59 12.10
C PHE A 3 -1.83 -30.30 12.91
N ALA A 4 -1.84 -30.39 14.25
CA ALA A 4 -1.87 -29.22 15.13
C ALA A 4 -0.68 -28.25 14.91
N ASP A 5 0.47 -28.78 14.52
CA ASP A 5 1.71 -28.01 14.30
C ASP A 5 1.83 -27.44 12.87
N GLU A 6 0.86 -27.69 11.99
CA GLU A 6 0.85 -27.15 10.62
C GLU A 6 0.08 -25.83 10.50
N TRP A 7 0.41 -25.05 9.46
CA TRP A 7 -0.38 -23.89 9.06
C TRP A 7 -1.77 -24.32 8.60
N ALA A 8 -2.79 -23.54 8.96
CA ALA A 8 -4.17 -23.86 8.65
C ALA A 8 -4.58 -23.27 7.30
N LEU A 9 -5.31 -24.07 6.51
CA LEU A 9 -5.94 -23.64 5.26
C LEU A 9 -7.38 -23.20 5.52
N LEU A 10 -7.72 -21.97 5.11
CA LEU A 10 -9.09 -21.45 5.18
C LEU A 10 -9.88 -21.96 3.97
N ALA A 11 -10.88 -22.80 4.20
CA ALA A 11 -11.61 -23.47 3.14
C ALA A 11 -12.99 -22.85 2.89
N ASP A 12 -13.46 -22.93 1.65
CA ASP A 12 -14.86 -22.65 1.36
C ASP A 12 -15.77 -23.77 1.88
N LYS A 13 -17.04 -23.42 2.15
CA LYS A 13 -18.06 -24.38 2.57
C LYS A 13 -18.25 -25.49 1.53
N GLY A 14 -18.01 -25.23 0.24
CA GLY A 14 -18.07 -26.22 -0.82
C GLY A 14 -16.84 -27.14 -0.90
N TYR A 15 -15.70 -26.74 -0.35
CA TYR A 15 -14.47 -27.52 -0.43
C TYR A 15 -14.41 -28.53 0.73
N GLN A 16 -14.37 -29.82 0.41
CA GLN A 16 -14.44 -30.92 1.39
C GLN A 16 -13.25 -31.87 1.25
N GLY A 17 -12.95 -32.62 2.32
CA GLY A 17 -11.92 -33.65 2.33
C GLY A 17 -10.49 -33.14 2.57
N LEU A 18 -10.25 -31.82 2.51
CA LEU A 18 -8.91 -31.27 2.75
C LEU A 18 -8.43 -31.47 4.19
N GLY A 19 -9.37 -31.55 5.14
CA GLY A 19 -9.09 -31.79 6.56
C GLY A 19 -8.43 -33.15 6.85
N ASP A 20 -8.55 -34.11 5.92
CA ASP A 20 -7.96 -35.44 6.07
C ASP A 20 -6.46 -35.46 5.72
N GLN A 21 -5.99 -34.43 5.00
CA GLN A 21 -4.61 -34.33 4.50
C GLN A 21 -3.85 -33.13 5.08
N LYS A 22 -4.57 -32.08 5.50
CA LYS A 22 -4.02 -30.83 5.98
C LYS A 22 -4.87 -30.24 7.08
N ARG A 23 -4.25 -29.41 7.94
CA ARG A 23 -4.99 -28.59 8.89
C ARG A 23 -5.88 -27.61 8.12
N CYS A 24 -7.19 -27.68 8.33
CA CYS A 24 -8.16 -26.86 7.61
C CYS A 24 -9.23 -26.27 8.52
N ILE A 25 -9.51 -24.99 8.31
CA ILE A 25 -10.59 -24.25 8.94
C ILE A 25 -11.78 -24.28 7.98
N HIS A 26 -12.77 -25.11 8.29
CA HIS A 26 -14.01 -25.23 7.51
C HIS A 26 -15.17 -24.58 8.26
N PRO A 27 -16.03 -23.80 7.57
CA PRO A 27 -17.30 -23.40 8.12
C PRO A 27 -18.13 -24.63 8.54
N LYS A 28 -18.70 -24.57 9.74
CA LYS A 28 -19.62 -25.59 10.26
C LYS A 28 -20.86 -25.65 9.36
N LYS A 29 -21.23 -26.87 8.95
CA LYS A 29 -22.44 -27.13 8.16
C LYS A 29 -23.58 -27.60 9.07
N GLY A 30 -24.80 -27.16 8.76
CA GLY A 30 -26.00 -27.60 9.47
C GLY A 30 -27.16 -26.62 9.24
N ARG A 31 -28.39 -27.09 9.46
CA ARG A 31 -29.59 -26.23 9.46
C ARG A 31 -29.78 -25.52 10.80
N ASN A 32 -29.40 -26.17 11.90
CA ASN A 32 -29.54 -25.66 13.26
C ASN A 32 -28.16 -25.58 13.92
N LEU A 33 -27.40 -24.55 13.56
CA LEU A 33 -26.10 -24.27 14.19
C LEU A 33 -26.31 -23.59 15.55
N SER A 34 -25.47 -23.89 16.52
CA SER A 34 -25.44 -23.14 17.78
C SER A 34 -25.05 -21.68 17.50
N ARG A 35 -25.35 -20.76 18.44
CA ARG A 35 -24.89 -19.36 18.30
C ARG A 35 -23.37 -19.26 18.16
N ALA A 36 -22.63 -20.10 18.88
CA ALA A 36 -21.17 -20.13 18.81
C ALA A 36 -20.67 -20.59 17.44
N ASP A 37 -21.31 -21.62 16.85
CA ASP A 37 -20.95 -22.09 15.50
C ASP A 37 -21.30 -21.07 14.41
N GLN A 38 -22.40 -20.31 14.59
CA GLN A 38 -22.76 -19.21 13.69
C GLN A 38 -21.71 -18.10 13.75
N GLN A 39 -21.35 -17.66 14.97
CA GLN A 39 -20.32 -16.66 15.15
C GLN A 39 -18.97 -17.08 14.56
N PHE A 40 -18.55 -18.33 14.80
CA PHE A 40 -17.35 -18.89 14.17
C PHE A 40 -17.43 -18.86 12.64
N ASN A 41 -18.58 -19.22 12.05
CA ASN A 41 -18.77 -19.16 10.61
C ASN A 41 -18.74 -17.72 10.07
N ASP A 42 -19.27 -16.76 10.81
CA ASP A 42 -19.26 -15.34 10.45
C ASP A 42 -17.83 -14.79 10.47
N GLU A 43 -17.02 -15.14 11.47
CA GLU A 43 -15.60 -14.81 11.55
C GLU A 43 -14.81 -15.40 10.37
N VAL A 44 -15.00 -16.70 10.11
CA VAL A 44 -14.39 -17.38 8.96
C VAL A 44 -14.81 -16.74 7.63
N SER A 45 -16.07 -16.35 7.50
CA SER A 45 -16.59 -15.71 6.29
C SER A 45 -16.01 -14.30 6.12
N SER A 46 -15.91 -13.52 7.21
CA SER A 46 -15.28 -12.21 7.23
C SER A 46 -13.82 -12.27 6.79
N ASP A 47 -13.07 -13.25 7.31
CA ASP A 47 -11.67 -13.46 6.92
C ASP A 47 -11.51 -13.77 5.44
N ARG A 48 -12.43 -14.55 4.88
CA ARG A 48 -12.42 -14.87 3.44
C ARG A 48 -12.70 -13.70 2.51
N VAL A 49 -13.37 -12.64 2.97
CA VAL A 49 -13.68 -11.47 2.13
C VAL A 49 -12.42 -10.90 1.48
N ILE A 50 -11.25 -10.97 2.14
CA ILE A 50 -10.01 -10.45 1.55
C ILE A 50 -9.58 -11.25 0.31
N VAL A 51 -9.79 -12.57 0.32
CA VAL A 51 -9.49 -13.46 -0.80
C VAL A 51 -10.45 -13.18 -1.95
N GLU A 52 -11.75 -13.04 -1.64
CA GLU A 52 -12.78 -12.73 -2.64
C GLU A 52 -12.53 -11.35 -3.28
N ASN A 53 -12.18 -10.34 -2.50
CA ASN A 53 -11.82 -9.02 -3.00
C ASN A 53 -10.56 -9.06 -3.85
N PHE A 54 -9.55 -9.86 -3.47
CA PHE A 54 -8.33 -10.04 -4.27
C PHE A 54 -8.66 -10.59 -5.66
N PHE A 55 -9.37 -11.73 -5.73
CA PHE A 55 -9.71 -12.36 -6.99
C PHE A 55 -10.71 -11.53 -7.81
N GLY A 56 -11.67 -10.85 -7.16
CA GLY A 56 -12.55 -9.91 -7.82
C GLY A 56 -11.77 -8.78 -8.52
N ARG A 57 -10.75 -8.23 -7.85
CA ARG A 57 -9.87 -7.23 -8.44
C ARG A 57 -8.97 -7.79 -9.53
N LEU A 58 -8.37 -8.97 -9.34
CA LEU A 58 -7.56 -9.66 -10.34
C LEU A 58 -8.37 -9.82 -11.65
N CYS A 59 -9.59 -10.34 -11.56
CA CYS A 59 -10.45 -10.53 -12.73
C CYS A 59 -10.94 -9.21 -13.34
N THR A 60 -11.15 -8.17 -12.52
CA THR A 60 -11.58 -6.86 -13.02
C THR A 60 -10.46 -6.13 -13.76
N LEU A 61 -9.23 -6.19 -13.25
CA LEU A 61 -8.07 -5.54 -13.87
C LEU A 61 -7.56 -6.31 -15.10
N TRP A 62 -7.61 -7.65 -15.06
CA TRP A 62 -6.96 -8.49 -16.07
C TRP A 62 -7.98 -9.42 -16.73
N ARG A 63 -8.41 -9.05 -17.94
CA ARG A 63 -9.34 -9.87 -18.74
C ARG A 63 -8.85 -11.32 -18.95
N VAL A 64 -7.53 -11.52 -19.04
CA VAL A 64 -6.94 -12.85 -19.19
C VAL A 64 -7.18 -13.76 -17.97
N CYS A 65 -7.41 -13.19 -16.79
CA CYS A 65 -7.78 -13.92 -15.58
C CYS A 65 -9.31 -14.05 -15.41
N ALA A 66 -10.09 -13.19 -16.06
CA ALA A 66 -11.55 -13.24 -16.02
C ALA A 66 -12.16 -14.23 -17.01
N ASP A 67 -11.56 -14.32 -18.20
CA ASP A 67 -12.05 -15.15 -19.30
C ASP A 67 -11.37 -16.52 -19.35
N LYS A 68 -11.97 -17.46 -20.09
CA LYS A 68 -11.32 -18.73 -20.42
C LYS A 68 -10.03 -18.45 -21.21
N TYR A 69 -8.91 -18.89 -20.65
CA TYR A 69 -7.62 -18.81 -21.30
C TYR A 69 -7.57 -19.69 -22.56
N ARG A 70 -7.15 -19.13 -23.69
CA ARG A 70 -7.12 -19.82 -25.00
C ARG A 70 -5.72 -20.03 -25.59
N TRP A 71 -4.68 -19.55 -24.91
CA TRP A 71 -3.30 -19.65 -25.38
C TRP A 71 -2.61 -20.89 -24.82
N SER A 72 -1.31 -21.06 -25.13
CA SER A 72 -0.51 -22.19 -24.66
C SER A 72 -0.47 -22.24 -23.13
N GLU A 73 -0.73 -23.43 -22.56
CA GLU A 73 -0.65 -23.68 -21.12
C GLU A 73 0.73 -23.34 -20.54
N GLU A 74 1.79 -23.51 -21.33
CA GLU A 74 3.17 -23.15 -20.94
C GLU A 74 3.30 -21.68 -20.53
N LEU A 75 2.53 -20.79 -21.17
CA LEU A 75 2.55 -19.35 -20.90
C LEU A 75 1.54 -18.93 -19.82
N TYR A 76 0.61 -19.81 -19.45
CA TYR A 76 -0.45 -19.47 -18.50
C TYR A 76 0.12 -19.07 -17.14
N ASN A 77 1.06 -19.86 -16.61
CA ASN A 77 1.65 -19.63 -15.30
C ASN A 77 2.38 -18.28 -15.25
N ASP A 78 3.17 -17.96 -16.28
CA ASP A 78 3.89 -16.68 -16.34
C ASP A 78 2.92 -15.50 -16.40
N ILE A 79 1.90 -15.56 -17.26
CA ILE A 79 0.88 -14.51 -17.37
C ILE A 79 0.10 -14.36 -16.06
N PHE A 80 -0.27 -15.47 -15.43
CA PHE A 80 -0.98 -15.46 -14.16
C PHE A 80 -0.13 -14.84 -13.05
N GLN A 81 1.13 -15.23 -12.94
CA GLN A 81 2.07 -14.66 -11.97
C GLN A 81 2.29 -13.16 -12.19
N ILE A 82 2.41 -12.71 -13.44
CA ILE A 82 2.51 -11.28 -13.77
C ILE A 82 1.22 -10.55 -13.33
N SER A 83 0.05 -11.11 -13.65
CA SER A 83 -1.25 -10.52 -13.29
C SER A 83 -1.41 -10.41 -11.77
N VAL A 84 -1.00 -11.45 -11.02
CA VAL A 84 -0.95 -11.44 -9.55
C VAL A 84 0.02 -10.38 -9.03
N GLY A 85 1.24 -10.30 -9.56
CA GLY A 85 2.22 -9.31 -9.16
C GLY A 85 1.75 -7.87 -9.37
N LEU A 86 1.14 -7.59 -10.53
CA LEU A 86 0.56 -6.27 -10.82
C LEU A 86 -0.65 -5.96 -9.95
N THR A 87 -1.46 -6.97 -9.59
CA THR A 87 -2.58 -6.82 -8.65
C THR A 87 -2.08 -6.49 -7.25
N ASN A 88 -1.03 -7.17 -6.78
CA ASN A 88 -0.37 -6.88 -5.51
C ASN A 88 0.13 -5.43 -5.48
N PHE A 89 0.81 -4.98 -6.54
CA PHE A 89 1.23 -3.58 -6.67
C PHE A 89 0.03 -2.61 -6.62
N HIS A 90 -1.07 -2.92 -7.32
CA HIS A 90 -2.28 -2.10 -7.24
C HIS A 90 -2.88 -2.05 -5.83
N ILE A 91 -2.80 -3.15 -5.07
CA ILE A 91 -3.29 -3.24 -3.69
C ILE A 91 -2.50 -2.33 -2.74
N GLU A 92 -1.20 -2.13 -2.98
CA GLU A 92 -0.38 -1.20 -2.17
C GLU A 92 -0.92 0.24 -2.18
N TYR A 93 -1.63 0.61 -3.25
CA TYR A 93 -2.26 1.91 -3.44
C TYR A 93 -3.78 1.91 -3.25
N ASN A 94 -4.40 0.75 -3.21
CA ASN A 94 -5.84 0.62 -3.08
C ASN A 94 -6.10 -0.58 -2.18
N PRO A 95 -6.26 -0.41 -0.86
CA PRO A 95 -6.47 -1.54 0.04
C PRO A 95 -7.65 -2.44 -0.37
N LEU A 96 -7.60 -3.72 -0.01
CA LEU A 96 -8.69 -4.68 -0.24
C LEU A 96 -9.78 -4.63 0.83
N ARG A 97 -9.55 -3.92 1.94
CA ARG A 97 -10.51 -3.68 3.01
C ARG A 97 -10.53 -2.18 3.33
N GLU A 98 -11.72 -1.62 3.52
CA GLU A 98 -11.91 -0.20 3.88
C GLU A 98 -11.31 0.17 5.24
N HIS A 99 -11.12 -0.81 6.14
CA HIS A 99 -10.53 -0.56 7.46
C HIS A 99 -9.13 0.12 7.40
N ASN A 100 -8.42 0.05 6.27
CA ASN A 100 -7.13 0.72 6.07
C ASN A 100 -7.19 1.89 5.06
N ALA A 101 -8.39 2.27 4.61
CA ALA A 101 -8.57 3.44 3.75
C ALA A 101 -8.11 4.72 4.47
N GLU A 102 -8.31 4.80 5.79
CA GLU A 102 -7.85 5.92 6.62
C GLU A 102 -6.33 5.98 6.70
N GLU A 103 -5.64 4.86 6.95
CA GLU A 103 -4.17 4.83 7.00
C GLU A 103 -3.55 5.16 5.63
N TYR A 104 -4.15 4.66 4.55
CA TYR A 104 -3.73 4.97 3.19
C TYR A 104 -3.96 6.46 2.86
N ALA A 105 -5.13 7.00 3.19
CA ALA A 105 -5.43 8.42 3.05
C ALA A 105 -4.50 9.29 3.90
N GLN A 106 -4.18 8.89 5.13
CA GLN A 106 -3.22 9.58 6.00
C GLN A 106 -1.82 9.59 5.39
N ARG A 107 -1.37 8.46 4.81
CA ARG A 107 -0.09 8.36 4.11
C ARG A 107 -0.06 9.26 2.87
N GLU A 108 -1.14 9.28 2.08
CA GLU A 108 -1.29 10.14 0.91
C GLU A 108 -1.29 11.64 1.30
N HIS A 109 -2.08 12.03 2.31
CA HIS A 109 -2.12 13.39 2.84
C HIS A 109 -0.74 13.86 3.33
N ARG A 110 0.02 12.98 4.01
CA ARG A 110 1.39 13.28 4.45
C ARG A 110 2.32 13.51 3.26
N MET A 111 2.22 12.69 2.22
CA MET A 111 3.02 12.84 1.00
C MET A 111 2.73 14.15 0.26
N LEU A 112 1.45 14.52 0.14
CA LEU A 112 1.02 15.80 -0.44
C LEU A 112 1.53 17.00 0.37
N ALA A 113 1.50 16.92 1.71
CA ALA A 113 2.03 17.96 2.58
C ALA A 113 3.54 18.16 2.40
N ILE A 114 4.31 17.07 2.32
CA ILE A 114 5.76 17.12 2.05
C ILE A 114 6.02 17.74 0.66
N GLY A 115 5.24 17.37 -0.35
CA GLY A 115 5.32 17.95 -1.70
C GLY A 115 5.11 19.47 -1.70
N LYS A 116 4.06 19.94 -1.02
CA LYS A 116 3.74 21.37 -0.87
C LYS A 116 4.85 22.13 -0.14
N GLU A 117 5.41 21.54 0.92
CA GLU A 117 6.50 22.16 1.68
C GLU A 117 7.79 22.25 0.86
N LYS A 118 8.14 21.19 0.11
CA LYS A 118 9.26 21.22 -0.84
C LYS A 118 9.06 22.30 -1.91
N ALA A 119 7.84 22.44 -2.45
CA ALA A 119 7.52 23.50 -3.41
C ALA A 119 7.64 24.91 -2.81
N ARG A 120 7.17 25.10 -1.57
CA ARG A 120 7.29 26.37 -0.83
C ARG A 120 8.75 26.76 -0.60
N LYS A 121 9.59 25.83 -0.12
CA LYS A 121 11.03 26.06 0.08
C LYS A 121 11.74 26.42 -1.22
N ARG A 122 11.41 25.73 -2.32
CA ARG A 122 11.93 26.05 -3.67
C ARG A 122 11.54 27.46 -4.10
N ARG A 123 10.27 27.87 -3.92
CA ARG A 123 9.79 29.21 -4.28
C ARG A 123 10.53 30.31 -3.50
N LEU A 124 10.68 30.16 -2.19
CA LEU A 124 11.38 31.13 -1.34
C LEU A 124 12.87 31.25 -1.70
N SER A 125 13.53 30.11 -2.00
CA SER A 125 14.92 30.12 -2.46
C SER A 125 15.06 30.88 -3.78
N GLN A 126 14.18 30.61 -4.76
CA GLN A 126 14.16 31.30 -6.04
C GLN A 126 13.88 32.80 -5.89
N GLU A 127 12.97 33.19 -5.00
CA GLU A 127 12.68 34.59 -4.71
C GLU A 127 13.87 35.31 -4.07
N LYS A 128 14.52 34.69 -3.08
CA LYS A 128 15.75 35.21 -2.47
C LYS A 128 16.86 35.34 -3.51
N TYR A 129 17.00 34.37 -4.40
CA TYR A 129 17.95 34.43 -5.51
C TYR A 129 17.64 35.58 -6.48
N ARG A 130 16.37 35.72 -6.91
CA ARG A 130 15.92 36.82 -7.77
C ARG A 130 16.16 38.19 -7.13
N ARG A 131 15.85 38.34 -5.84
CA ARG A 131 16.09 39.59 -5.09
C ARG A 131 17.58 39.91 -5.00
N ARG A 132 18.43 38.92 -4.69
CA ARG A 132 19.90 39.09 -4.69
C ARG A 132 20.42 39.47 -6.07
N LYS A 133 19.91 38.85 -7.14
CA LYS A 133 20.26 39.19 -8.52
C LYS A 133 19.84 40.63 -8.88
N GLN A 134 18.64 41.05 -8.50
CA GLN A 134 18.15 42.42 -8.71
C GLN A 134 19.00 43.45 -7.96
N MET A 135 19.36 43.18 -6.70
CA MET A 135 20.25 44.06 -5.93
C MET A 135 21.61 44.19 -6.62
N ARG A 136 22.21 43.08 -7.09
CA ARG A 136 23.46 43.11 -7.86
C ARG A 136 23.36 43.93 -9.16
N HIS A 137 22.21 43.91 -9.83
CA HIS A 137 21.97 44.74 -11.01
C HIS A 137 21.70 46.22 -10.68
N ARG A 138 21.26 46.52 -9.44
CA ARG A 138 20.90 47.88 -8.99
C ARG A 138 22.06 48.62 -8.31
N MET A 139 23.06 47.90 -7.80
CA MET A 139 24.26 48.50 -7.20
C MET A 139 25.16 49.09 -8.30
N SER A 140 25.51 50.37 -8.17
CA SER A 140 26.66 50.96 -8.88
C SER A 140 27.96 50.56 -8.17
N LEU A 141 29.11 50.67 -8.84
CA LEU A 141 30.44 50.30 -8.31
C LEU A 141 30.80 50.98 -6.96
N ASP A 142 30.09 52.04 -6.57
CA ASP A 142 30.31 52.81 -5.33
C ASP A 142 29.62 52.25 -4.07
N ASP A 143 28.72 51.26 -4.18
CA ASP A 143 27.91 50.75 -3.05
C ASP A 143 28.50 49.50 -2.35
N LEU A 144 29.76 49.13 -2.61
CA LEU A 144 30.37 47.93 -2.02
C LEU A 144 30.67 48.12 -0.51
N PRO A 145 30.12 47.29 0.39
CA PRO A 145 30.52 47.31 1.79
C PRO A 145 31.99 46.86 1.90
N ARG A 146 32.83 47.66 2.55
CA ARG A 146 34.16 47.20 2.99
C ARG A 146 33.96 46.01 3.93
N HIS A 147 34.58 44.89 3.58
CA HIS A 147 34.65 43.70 4.42
C HIS A 147 35.18 44.10 5.80
N HIS A 148 34.40 43.83 6.85
CA HIS A 148 34.92 43.71 8.20
C HIS A 148 34.69 42.27 8.62
N ASP A 149 35.79 41.55 8.76
CA ASP A 149 35.85 40.19 9.27
C ASP A 149 35.63 40.19 10.78
N ALA A 150 34.73 39.33 11.26
CA ALA A 150 34.49 38.89 12.66
C ALA A 150 33.01 38.42 12.74
N ASP A 151 32.61 37.24 13.24
CA ASP A 151 33.23 36.30 14.17
C ASP A 151 32.68 34.87 13.99
N VAL A 152 33.52 33.93 14.40
CA VAL A 152 33.26 32.53 14.79
C VAL A 152 32.51 32.59 16.14
N ASP A 153 31.43 31.85 16.44
CA ASP A 153 31.47 30.44 16.84
C ASP A 153 30.07 29.91 17.25
N SER A 154 29.95 28.59 17.25
CA SER A 154 29.19 27.73 18.17
C SER A 154 27.65 27.86 18.25
N ASP A 155 26.92 26.85 17.76
CA ASP A 155 26.61 25.72 18.65
C ASP A 155 26.11 24.49 17.86
N ALA A 156 26.62 23.35 18.29
CA ALA A 156 26.30 22.03 17.78
C ALA A 156 25.02 21.52 18.44
N THR A 157 24.36 20.59 17.74
CA THR A 157 23.70 19.40 18.31
C THR A 157 22.85 19.60 19.58
N GLN A 158 21.53 19.46 19.42
CA GLN A 158 20.75 18.67 20.38
C GLN A 158 19.57 17.98 19.69
N MET A 159 19.56 16.66 19.89
CA MET A 159 18.57 15.59 19.68
C MET A 159 17.24 15.91 18.97
#